data_AF-A0A1H5A700-F1
#
_entry.id   AF-A0A1H5A700-F1
#
_cell.length_a   1.000
_cell.length_b   1.000
_cell.length_c   1.000
_cell.angle_alpha   90.00
_cell.angle_beta   90.00
_cell.angle_gamma   90.00
#
_symmetry.space_group_name_H-M   'P 1'
#
loop_
_entity.id
_entity.type
_entity.pdbx_description
1 polymer ?
#
loop_
_entity_poly.entity_id
_entity_poly.type
_entity_poly.pdbx_seq_one_letter_code
_entity_poly.pdbx_strand_id
1 'polypeptide(L)'
;MEKQTVFFTMVQHPIKGWMRVGKPYPSRAAAKEWLPVVRGSWRGFRAKVAQCTVRFEGGKVSEKSRQILDTKFNMDVEITKSGTDSLAATPAP
;
A
#
# COMPACT_ATOMS: atom_id res chain seq x y z
N MET A 1 10.27 11.28 -15.95
CA MET A 1 9.08 10.73 -15.26
C MET A 1 9.38 9.32 -14.81
N GLU A 2 9.42 9.08 -13.51
CA GLU A 2 9.61 7.73 -12.98
C GLU A 2 8.25 7.07 -12.74
N LYS A 3 8.12 5.79 -13.11
CA LYS A 3 6.91 4.99 -12.88
C LYS A 3 7.28 3.84 -11.98
N GLN A 4 6.57 3.69 -10.87
CA GLN A 4 6.72 2.54 -9.98
C GLN A 4 5.41 1.77 -9.94
N THR A 5 5.49 0.47 -10.21
CA THR A 5 4.35 -0.42 -10.00
C THR A 5 4.40 -0.95 -8.58
N VAL A 6 3.32 -0.74 -7.83
CA VAL A 6 3.14 -1.24 -6.48
C VAL A 6 1.91 -2.14 -6.42
N PHE A 7 1.95 -3.09 -5.50
CA PHE A 7 0.90 -4.07 -5.30
C PHE A 7 0.32 -3.90 -3.90
N PHE A 8 -0.99 -4.04 -3.78
CA PHE A 8 -1.72 -3.89 -2.53
C PHE A 8 -2.53 -5.15 -2.25
N THR A 9 -2.61 -5.51 -0.98
CA THR A 9 -3.56 -6.50 -0.52
C THR A 9 -4.85 -5.80 -0.15
N MET A 10 -5.97 -6.26 -0.71
CA MET A 10 -7.30 -5.71 -0.49
C MET A 10 -8.18 -6.77 0.19
N VAL A 11 -9.00 -6.36 1.14
CA VAL A 11 -10.03 -7.20 1.78
C VAL A 11 -11.43 -6.63 1.51
N GLN A 12 -12.42 -7.48 1.32
CA GLN A 12 -13.81 -7.07 1.16
C GLN A 12 -14.48 -6.96 2.54
N HIS A 13 -14.53 -5.75 3.06
CA HIS A 13 -15.26 -5.41 4.28
C HIS A 13 -16.77 -5.33 4.01
N PRO A 14 -17.63 -5.82 4.93
CA PRO A 14 -19.08 -5.83 4.73
C PRO A 14 -19.69 -4.42 4.59
N ILE A 15 -19.17 -3.45 5.36
CA ILE A 15 -19.68 -2.06 5.36
C ILE A 15 -18.96 -1.17 4.34
N LYS A 16 -17.62 -1.18 4.32
CA LYS A 16 -16.79 -0.26 3.54
C LYS A 16 -16.41 -0.78 2.14
N GLY A 17 -16.78 -2.01 1.80
CA GLY A 17 -16.38 -2.64 0.54
C GLY A 17 -14.89 -3.01 0.51
N TRP A 18 -14.25 -2.86 -0.65
CA TRP A 18 -12.83 -3.23 -0.82
C TRP A 18 -11.91 -2.22 -0.12
N MET A 19 -11.18 -2.66 0.90
CA MET A 19 -10.22 -1.85 1.64
C MET A 19 -8.81 -2.39 1.53
N ARG A 20 -7.82 -1.51 1.49
CA ARG A 20 -6.41 -1.89 1.59
C ARG A 20 -6.09 -2.41 2.98
N VAL A 21 -5.25 -3.44 3.04
CA VAL A 21 -4.67 -3.97 4.28
C VAL A 21 -3.15 -3.98 4.13
N GLY A 22 -2.46 -3.27 5.03
CA GLY A 22 -0.99 -3.24 5.08
C GLY A 22 -0.32 -2.29 4.09
N LYS A 23 1.00 -2.42 3.96
CA LYS A 23 1.87 -1.54 3.15
C LYS A 23 1.84 -1.94 1.65
N PRO A 24 2.20 -1.02 0.73
CA PRO A 24 2.47 -1.38 -0.66
C PRO A 24 3.63 -2.38 -0.76
N TYR A 25 3.47 -3.37 -1.61
CA TYR A 25 4.49 -4.36 -1.94
C TYR A 25 5.16 -4.03 -3.28
N PRO A 26 6.48 -4.26 -3.42
CA PRO A 26 7.19 -4.06 -4.67
C PRO A 26 6.89 -5.15 -5.71
N SER A 27 6.37 -6.31 -5.29
CA SER A 27 6.06 -7.44 -6.18
C SER A 27 4.68 -8.03 -5.91
N ARG A 28 4.06 -8.60 -6.97
CA ARG A 28 2.78 -9.30 -6.87
C ARG A 28 2.90 -10.56 -6.00
N ALA A 29 4.04 -11.24 -6.05
CA ALA A 29 4.29 -12.46 -5.28
C ALA A 29 4.26 -12.17 -3.77
N ALA A 30 4.97 -11.12 -3.32
CA ALA A 30 4.98 -10.70 -1.93
C ALA A 30 3.56 -10.33 -1.42
N ALA A 31 2.76 -9.64 -2.25
CA ALA A 31 1.38 -9.34 -1.91
C ALA A 31 0.50 -10.61 -1.82
N LYS A 32 0.74 -11.60 -2.69
CA LYS A 32 -0.02 -12.86 -2.74
C LYS A 32 0.29 -13.76 -1.54
N GLU A 33 1.54 -13.82 -1.10
CA GLU A 33 1.96 -14.56 0.11
C GLU A 33 1.27 -14.04 1.38
N TRP A 34 0.92 -12.75 1.40
CA TRP A 34 0.20 -12.15 2.51
C TRP A 34 -1.32 -12.43 2.52
N LEU A 35 -1.89 -12.95 1.43
CA LEU A 35 -3.34 -13.20 1.34
C LEU A 35 -3.87 -14.19 2.39
N PRO A 36 -3.22 -15.34 2.66
CA PRO A 36 -3.70 -16.26 3.69
C PRO A 36 -3.74 -15.61 5.08
N VAL A 37 -2.72 -14.80 5.40
CA VAL A 37 -2.65 -14.08 6.68
C VAL A 37 -3.79 -13.07 6.79
N VAL A 38 -3.98 -12.26 5.74
CA VAL A 38 -5.10 -11.29 5.69
C VAL A 38 -6.44 -12.01 5.80
N ARG A 39 -6.65 -13.12 5.09
CA ARG A 39 -7.88 -13.90 5.22
C ARG A 39 -8.09 -14.42 6.64
N GLY A 40 -7.03 -14.92 7.30
CA GLY A 40 -7.09 -15.36 8.69
C GLY A 40 -7.47 -14.23 9.64
N SER A 41 -6.78 -13.08 9.55
CA SER A 41 -7.05 -11.91 10.40
C SER A 41 -8.45 -11.31 10.19
N TRP A 42 -9.02 -11.44 8.99
CA TRP A 42 -10.34 -10.93 8.64
C TRP A 42 -11.42 -12.02 8.59
N ARG A 43 -11.27 -13.10 9.38
CA ARG A 43 -12.28 -14.17 9.56
C ARG A 43 -12.79 -14.78 8.24
N GLY A 44 -11.91 -14.93 7.26
CA GLY A 44 -12.22 -15.54 5.96
C GLY A 44 -12.81 -14.59 4.93
N PHE A 45 -12.85 -13.28 5.16
CA PHE A 45 -13.31 -12.32 4.15
C PHE A 45 -12.48 -12.39 2.86
N ARG A 46 -13.14 -12.09 1.74
CA ARG A 46 -12.53 -12.19 0.40
C ARG A 46 -11.36 -11.22 0.34
N ALA A 47 -10.18 -11.75 0.02
CA ALA A 47 -8.97 -10.96 -0.17
C ALA A 47 -8.45 -11.13 -1.61
N LYS A 48 -7.98 -10.02 -2.20
CA LYS A 48 -7.39 -9.96 -3.55
C LYS A 48 -6.14 -9.08 -3.58
N VAL A 49 -5.28 -9.29 -4.56
CA VAL A 49 -4.17 -8.37 -4.86
C VAL A 49 -4.63 -7.37 -5.92
N ALA A 50 -4.36 -6.10 -5.70
CA ALA A 50 -4.60 -5.01 -6.65
C ALA A 50 -3.28 -4.35 -7.02
N GLN A 51 -3.08 -4.08 -8.30
CA GLN A 51 -1.90 -3.39 -8.82
C GLN A 51 -2.23 -1.91 -9.05
N CYS A 52 -1.28 -1.04 -8.74
CA CYS A 52 -1.33 0.39 -9.07
C CYS A 52 0.02 0.84 -9.62
N THR A 53 0.02 1.56 -10.73
CA THR A 53 1.22 2.20 -11.25
C THR A 53 1.22 3.66 -10.80
N VAL A 54 2.13 3.98 -9.89
CA VAL A 54 2.33 5.31 -9.32
C VAL A 54 3.33 6.06 -10.20
N ARG A 55 2.97 7.27 -10.60
CA ARG A 55 3.87 8.15 -11.35
C ARG A 55 4.47 9.16 -10.39
N PHE A 56 5.79 9.35 -10.51
CA PHE A 56 6.54 10.34 -9.75
C PHE A 56 6.97 11.49 -10.65
N GLU A 57 6.74 12.71 -10.17
CA GLU A 57 7.14 13.97 -10.77
C GLU A 57 7.98 14.73 -9.73
N GLY A 58 9.27 14.98 -10.02
CA GLY A 58 10.17 15.70 -9.10
C GLY A 58 10.39 15.02 -7.74
N GLY A 59 10.29 13.69 -7.66
CA GLY A 59 10.42 12.96 -6.39
C GLY A 59 9.19 12.99 -5.49
N LYS A 60 8.06 13.53 -5.98
CA LYS A 60 6.75 13.47 -5.33
C LYS A 60 5.80 12.61 -6.17
N VAL A 61 4.85 11.96 -5.52
CA VAL A 61 3.78 11.23 -6.21
C VAL A 61 2.91 12.25 -6.97
N SER A 62 2.66 12.00 -8.25
CA SER A 62 1.79 12.87 -9.06
C SER A 62 0.39 12.95 -8.46
N GLU A 63 -0.25 14.10 -8.59
CA GLU A 63 -1.59 14.36 -8.00
C GLU A 63 -2.64 13.33 -8.46
N LYS A 64 -2.58 12.92 -9.73
CA LYS A 64 -3.45 11.86 -10.26
C LYS A 64 -3.22 10.51 -9.59
N SER A 65 -1.96 10.14 -9.35
CA SER A 65 -1.64 8.92 -8.61
C SER A 65 -2.01 9.05 -7.13
N ARG A 66 -1.88 10.23 -6.53
CA ARG A 66 -2.31 10.52 -5.16
C ARG A 66 -3.81 10.32 -4.99
N GLN A 67 -4.63 10.88 -5.87
CA GLN A 67 -6.08 10.70 -5.86
C GLN A 67 -6.47 9.22 -5.99
N ILE A 68 -5.81 8.47 -6.88
CA ILE A 68 -6.08 7.03 -7.00
C ILE A 68 -5.70 6.28 -5.71
N LEU A 69 -4.58 6.63 -5.09
CA LEU A 69 -4.13 6.01 -3.84
C LEU A 69 -5.05 6.35 -2.66
N ASP A 70 -5.52 7.59 -2.60
CA ASP A 70 -6.47 8.04 -1.59
C ASP A 70 -7.84 7.37 -1.78
N THR A 71 -8.48 7.57 -2.94
CA THR A 71 -9.84 7.09 -3.18
C THR A 71 -9.96 5.57 -3.26
N LYS A 72 -8.99 4.89 -3.88
CA LYS A 72 -9.08 3.42 -4.14
C LYS A 72 -8.40 2.57 -3.08
N PHE A 73 -7.40 3.12 -2.40
CA PHE A 73 -6.57 2.38 -1.44
C PHE A 73 -6.59 2.97 -0.03
N ASN A 74 -7.39 4.02 0.20
CA ASN A 74 -7.56 4.70 1.48
C ASN A 74 -6.20 5.03 2.11
N MET A 75 -5.27 5.51 1.26
CA MET A 75 -3.88 5.77 1.61
C MET A 75 -3.63 7.27 1.54
N ASP A 76 -3.47 7.90 2.70
CA ASP A 76 -2.90 9.25 2.78
C ASP A 76 -1.43 9.18 2.35
N VAL A 77 -1.15 9.73 1.18
CA VAL A 77 0.18 9.70 0.57
C VAL A 77 0.91 10.99 0.92
N GLU A 78 1.56 11.04 2.08
CA GLU A 78 2.72 11.92 2.28
C GLU A 78 3.99 11.17 1.87
N ILE A 79 4.10 10.79 0.59
CA ILE A 79 5.33 10.16 0.08
C ILE A 79 6.22 11.25 -0.50
N THR A 80 7.01 11.84 0.39
CA THR A 80 8.25 12.55 0.04
C THR A 80 9.32 11.49 -0.20
N LYS A 81 10.06 11.52 -1.31
CA LYS A 81 11.29 10.73 -1.44
C LYS A 81 12.29 11.20 -0.37
N SER A 82 12.28 10.61 0.82
CA SER A 82 13.43 10.68 1.73
C SER A 82 14.42 9.59 1.31
N GLY A 83 15.30 9.95 0.39
CA GLY A 83 16.63 9.36 0.40
C GLY A 83 17.35 9.89 1.64
N THR A 84 17.77 8.97 2.52
CA THR A 84 18.78 9.14 3.57
C THR A 84 18.60 10.29 4.57
N ASP A 85 18.13 9.95 5.78
CA ASP A 85 18.87 10.29 7.01
C ASP A 85 18.49 9.34 8.17
N SER A 86 19.44 8.46 8.50
CA SER A 86 20.00 8.15 9.81
C SER A 86 19.21 8.35 11.12
N LEU A 87 19.21 7.29 11.94
CA LEU A 87 19.38 7.24 13.41
C LEU A 87 18.32 7.90 14.33
N ALA A 88 17.60 7.07 15.09
CA ALA A 88 17.63 7.10 16.56
C ALA A 88 16.98 5.85 17.16
N ALA A 89 17.72 5.21 18.06
CA ALA A 89 17.34 4.09 18.89
C ALA A 89 16.35 4.50 20.00
N THR A 90 15.53 3.55 20.47
CA THR A 90 15.22 3.34 21.91
C THR A 90 14.62 1.94 22.09
N PRO A 91 15.23 1.02 22.87
CA PRO A 91 14.53 -0.12 23.45
C PRO A 91 13.91 0.31 24.80
N ALA A 92 12.76 -0.28 25.16
CA ALA A 92 12.08 0.03 26.42
C ALA A 92 11.46 -1.25 27.00
N PRO A 93 11.20 -1.26 28.31
CA PRO A 93 12.15 -1.49 29.42
C PRO A 93 12.32 -2.97 29.77
#